data_AF-A0A2T1CNL7-F1
#
_entry.id   AF-A0A2T1CNL7-F1
#
_cell.length_a   1.000
_cell.length_b   1.000
_cell.length_c   1.000
_cell.angle_alpha   90.00
_cell.angle_beta   90.00
_cell.angle_gamma   90.00
#
_symmetry.space_group_name_H-M   'P 1'
#
loop_
_entity.id
_entity.type
_entity.pdbx_description
1 polymer ?
#
loop_
_entity_poly.entity_id
_entity_poly.type
_entity_poly.pdbx_seq_one_letter_code
_entity_poly.pdbx_strand_id
1 'polypeptide(L)'
;DDFETIRQRVPVICNLKPSGKYVTVDLHNAGGIPQVMKMLLAHDLLHGDALTVTGKTIAEILTEIPENPPADQDVIRQWDNPVYSEGHLAILKGNLASEGSVAKISGVKNPLITGPARVFESEEACLAAILDGKIKAGDVIVVRYEGPQGGPGMREMLAPTSAIIGAGLGDSVGLITDGRFSGGTYGMVVGHVAPEAAVGGTIALVHEGDSITIDARQKVLQLNVDDAELVQRRHQWQPRQPKYPRGVLGKYAKLVSSSSLGAVTDLNLHS
;
A
#
# COMPACT_ATOMS: atom_id res chain seq x y z
N ASP A 1 -10.90 6.33 0.73
CA ASP A 1 -11.25 7.22 1.84
C ASP A 1 -11.73 6.47 3.07
N ASP A 2 -12.67 5.53 2.94
CA ASP A 2 -13.15 4.71 4.08
C ASP A 2 -12.02 4.01 4.86
N PHE A 3 -11.05 3.43 4.14
CA PHE A 3 -9.86 2.83 4.75
C PHE A 3 -9.09 3.80 5.65
N GLU A 4 -8.90 5.05 5.23
CA GLU A 4 -8.16 6.05 6.01
C GLU A 4 -8.97 6.51 7.22
N THR A 5 -10.28 6.72 7.06
CA THR A 5 -11.20 7.06 8.15
C THR A 5 -11.19 6.00 9.25
N ILE A 6 -11.18 4.72 8.87
CA ILE A 6 -11.12 3.60 9.83
C ILE A 6 -9.72 3.49 10.44
N ARG A 7 -8.65 3.61 9.62
CA ARG A 7 -7.25 3.53 10.06
C ARG A 7 -6.94 4.46 11.23
N GLN A 8 -7.43 5.70 11.17
CA GLN A 8 -7.20 6.72 12.21
C GLN A 8 -7.87 6.40 13.55
N ARG A 9 -8.86 5.51 13.57
CA ARG A 9 -9.64 5.14 14.76
C ARG A 9 -9.23 3.79 15.35
N VAL A 10 -8.64 2.91 14.55
CA VAL A 10 -8.35 1.53 14.93
C VAL A 10 -6.85 1.34 15.19
N PRO A 11 -6.42 1.03 16.43
CA PRO A 11 -5.02 0.77 16.73
C PRO A 11 -4.55 -0.58 16.16
N VAL A 12 -3.24 -0.74 16.02
CA VAL A 12 -2.64 -2.05 15.75
C VAL A 12 -2.41 -2.76 17.08
N ILE A 13 -3.28 -3.72 17.41
CA ILE A 13 -3.19 -4.49 18.66
C ILE A 13 -2.42 -5.81 18.52
N CYS A 14 -2.22 -6.32 17.31
CA CYS A 14 -1.53 -7.60 17.10
C CYS A 14 -0.04 -7.40 16.74
N ASN A 15 0.86 -8.05 17.47
CA ASN A 15 2.30 -8.02 17.23
C ASN A 15 2.73 -9.15 16.28
N LEU A 16 2.32 -9.06 15.01
CA LEU A 16 2.49 -10.13 14.03
C LEU A 16 3.49 -9.79 12.92
N LYS A 17 4.23 -10.80 12.47
CA LYS A 17 5.05 -10.71 11.26
C LYS A 17 4.21 -10.27 10.05
N PRO A 18 4.79 -9.54 9.08
CA PRO A 18 6.23 -9.32 8.90
C PRO A 18 6.83 -8.13 9.69
N SER A 19 6.02 -7.23 10.25
CA SER A 19 6.52 -6.07 11.01
C SER A 19 6.69 -6.35 12.51
N GLY A 20 5.97 -7.33 13.04
CA GLY A 20 6.03 -7.76 14.44
C GLY A 20 6.79 -9.07 14.64
N LYS A 21 6.61 -9.66 15.83
CA LYS A 21 7.37 -10.82 16.32
C LYS A 21 6.72 -12.16 15.99
N TYR A 22 5.40 -12.27 16.18
CA TYR A 22 4.68 -13.53 16.25
C TYR A 22 4.08 -13.98 14.91
N VAL A 23 3.65 -15.25 14.84
CA VAL A 23 2.98 -15.84 13.67
C VAL A 23 1.53 -16.20 13.99
N THR A 24 0.77 -16.63 12.98
CA THR A 24 -0.67 -16.89 13.09
C THR A 24 -1.02 -17.98 14.12
N VAL A 25 -0.13 -18.95 14.36
CA VAL A 25 -0.34 -19.98 15.40
C VAL A 25 -0.34 -19.34 16.80
N ASP A 26 0.57 -18.40 17.04
CA ASP A 26 0.59 -17.65 18.30
C ASP A 26 -0.68 -16.82 18.47
N LEU A 27 -1.17 -16.19 17.38
CA LEU A 27 -2.43 -15.45 17.39
C LEU A 27 -3.59 -16.38 17.77
N HIS A 28 -3.65 -17.58 17.18
CA HIS A 28 -4.68 -18.57 17.49
C HIS A 28 -4.65 -18.95 18.98
N ASN A 29 -3.47 -19.25 19.51
CA ASN A 29 -3.28 -19.61 20.92
C ASN A 29 -3.64 -18.46 21.87
N ALA A 30 -3.49 -17.21 21.44
CA ALA A 30 -3.86 -16.01 22.21
C ALA A 30 -5.37 -15.67 22.18
N GLY A 31 -6.22 -16.51 21.55
CA GLY A 31 -7.67 -16.30 21.43
C GLY A 31 -8.15 -16.01 20.00
N GLY A 32 -7.23 -15.87 19.06
CA GLY A 32 -7.52 -15.79 17.64
C GLY A 32 -8.26 -14.53 17.21
N ILE A 33 -8.87 -14.59 16.03
CA ILE A 33 -9.67 -13.51 15.46
C ILE A 33 -10.90 -13.14 16.33
N PRO A 34 -11.61 -14.08 16.97
CA PRO A 34 -12.72 -13.72 17.87
C PRO A 34 -12.29 -12.79 19.01
N GLN A 35 -11.12 -12.99 19.61
CA GLN A 35 -10.59 -12.10 20.65
C GLN A 35 -10.35 -10.69 20.10
N VAL A 36 -9.72 -10.57 18.92
CA VAL A 36 -9.50 -9.28 18.24
C VAL A 36 -10.83 -8.58 17.95
N MET A 37 -11.80 -9.30 17.39
CA MET A 37 -13.12 -8.75 17.08
C MET A 37 -13.88 -8.31 18.33
N LYS A 38 -13.80 -9.08 19.42
CA LYS A 38 -14.44 -8.72 20.70
C LYS A 38 -13.85 -7.44 21.28
N MET A 39 -12.53 -7.27 21.22
CA MET A 39 -11.87 -6.04 21.64
C MET A 39 -12.35 -4.83 20.82
N LEU A 40 -12.44 -4.97 19.49
CA LEU A 40 -12.94 -3.91 18.62
C LEU A 40 -14.42 -3.59 18.89
N LEU A 41 -15.24 -4.61 19.15
CA LEU A 41 -16.66 -4.44 19.48
C LEU A 41 -16.83 -3.70 20.82
N ALA A 42 -16.06 -4.07 21.85
CA ALA A 42 -16.12 -3.43 23.17
C ALA A 42 -15.71 -1.94 23.16
N HIS A 43 -15.02 -1.50 22.10
CA HIS A 43 -14.58 -0.11 21.91
C HIS A 43 -15.32 0.60 20.76
N ASP A 44 -16.51 0.12 20.36
CA ASP A 44 -17.37 0.73 19.34
C ASP A 44 -16.71 0.87 17.95
N LEU A 45 -15.81 -0.05 17.61
CA LEU A 45 -15.08 -0.08 16.33
C LEU A 45 -15.49 -1.25 15.43
N LEU A 46 -16.45 -2.08 15.87
CA LEU A 46 -17.01 -3.17 15.09
C LEU A 46 -18.54 -3.12 15.13
N HIS A 47 -19.18 -3.25 13.98
CA HIS A 47 -20.64 -3.29 13.87
C HIS A 47 -21.17 -4.63 14.38
N GLY A 48 -21.71 -4.64 15.59
CA GLY A 48 -22.20 -5.85 16.26
C GLY A 48 -23.47 -6.44 15.64
N ASP A 49 -24.27 -5.63 14.95
CA ASP A 49 -25.53 -6.00 14.29
C ASP A 49 -25.32 -6.67 12.91
N ALA A 50 -24.09 -6.65 12.39
CA ALA A 50 -23.78 -7.27 11.11
C ALA A 50 -24.08 -8.78 11.14
N LEU A 51 -24.81 -9.26 10.13
CA LEU A 51 -25.18 -10.67 10.00
C LEU A 51 -23.98 -11.52 9.55
N THR A 52 -23.87 -12.72 10.08
CA THR A 52 -22.86 -13.72 9.69
C THR A 52 -23.47 -14.87 8.91
N VAL A 53 -22.61 -15.69 8.28
CA VAL A 53 -23.03 -16.91 7.56
C VAL A 53 -23.75 -17.95 8.44
N THR A 54 -23.66 -17.80 9.77
CA THR A 54 -24.36 -18.69 10.72
C THR A 54 -25.82 -18.28 10.96
N GLY A 55 -26.25 -17.14 10.41
CA GLY A 55 -27.55 -16.54 10.70
C GLY A 55 -27.60 -15.72 12.00
N LYS A 56 -26.52 -15.73 12.79
CA LYS A 56 -26.34 -14.86 13.98
C LYS A 56 -25.62 -13.57 13.62
N THR A 57 -25.85 -12.53 14.41
CA THR A 57 -25.10 -11.27 14.39
C THR A 57 -23.68 -11.44 14.94
N ILE A 58 -22.79 -10.50 14.64
CA ILE A 58 -21.43 -10.47 15.18
C ILE A 58 -21.44 -10.40 16.71
N ALA A 59 -22.31 -9.59 17.31
CA ALA A 59 -22.44 -9.47 18.76
C ALA A 59 -22.84 -10.80 19.40
N GLU A 60 -23.81 -11.51 18.81
CA GLU A 60 -24.22 -12.84 19.29
C GLU A 60 -23.09 -13.86 19.23
N ILE A 61 -22.30 -13.87 18.13
CA ILE A 61 -21.14 -14.77 17.98
C ILE A 61 -20.07 -14.50 19.05
N LEU A 62 -19.88 -13.24 19.44
CA LEU A 62 -18.82 -12.82 20.35
C LEU A 62 -19.26 -12.73 21.83
N THR A 63 -20.46 -13.21 22.16
CA THR A 63 -21.05 -13.10 23.50
C THR A 63 -20.12 -13.67 24.58
N GLU A 64 -19.62 -14.89 24.36
CA GLU A 64 -18.79 -15.64 25.33
C GLU A 64 -17.30 -15.29 25.29
N ILE A 65 -16.88 -14.39 24.39
CA ILE A 65 -15.49 -13.97 24.28
C ILE A 65 -15.22 -12.84 25.30
N PRO A 66 -14.14 -12.92 26.11
CA PRO A 66 -13.77 -11.84 27.03
C PRO A 66 -13.40 -10.55 26.30
N GLU A 67 -13.69 -9.39 26.91
CA GLU A 67 -13.37 -8.08 26.34
C GLU A 67 -11.88 -7.80 26.22
N ASN A 68 -11.07 -8.40 27.11
CA ASN A 68 -9.62 -8.25 27.13
C ASN A 68 -8.95 -9.58 26.79
N PRO A 69 -7.80 -9.56 26.09
CA PRO A 69 -7.05 -10.77 25.79
C PRO A 69 -6.34 -11.29 27.06
N PRO A 70 -5.92 -12.57 27.08
CA PRO A 70 -5.16 -13.14 28.19
C PRO A 70 -3.95 -12.27 28.56
N ALA A 71 -3.68 -12.11 29.87
CA ALA A 71 -2.64 -11.20 30.36
C ALA A 71 -1.21 -11.77 30.21
N ASP A 72 -1.07 -13.09 30.09
CA ASP A 72 0.18 -13.83 30.01
C ASP A 72 0.68 -14.05 28.57
N GLN A 73 0.38 -13.10 27.67
CA GLN A 73 0.85 -13.06 26.30
C GLN A 73 0.94 -11.62 25.78
N ASP A 74 1.77 -11.38 24.76
CA ASP A 74 1.93 -10.08 24.09
C ASP A 74 1.73 -10.16 22.57
N VAL A 75 1.05 -11.22 22.10
CA VAL A 75 0.64 -11.43 20.71
C VAL A 75 -0.52 -10.52 20.34
N ILE A 76 -1.58 -10.52 21.16
CA ILE A 76 -2.69 -9.56 21.14
C ILE A 76 -2.49 -8.64 22.34
N ARG A 77 -2.05 -7.41 22.08
CA ARG A 77 -1.78 -6.41 23.12
C ARG A 77 -3.08 -5.94 23.77
N GLN A 78 -2.96 -5.53 25.03
CA GLN A 78 -4.02 -4.83 25.75
C GLN A 78 -4.39 -3.53 25.02
N TRP A 79 -5.65 -3.10 25.15
CA TRP A 79 -6.18 -1.96 24.40
C TRP A 79 -5.43 -0.65 24.65
N ASP A 80 -5.01 -0.43 25.90
CA ASP A 80 -4.27 0.74 26.37
C ASP A 80 -2.77 0.70 26.05
N ASN A 81 -2.28 -0.43 25.53
CA ASN A 81 -0.87 -0.64 25.19
C ASN A 81 -0.70 -1.28 23.79
N PRO A 82 -1.28 -0.68 22.73
CA PRO A 82 -1.23 -1.24 21.39
C PRO A 82 0.20 -1.18 20.83
N VAL A 83 0.46 -1.93 19.75
CA VAL A 83 1.71 -1.86 19.00
C VAL A 83 1.85 -0.48 18.34
N TYR A 84 0.76 0.02 17.76
CA TYR A 84 0.65 1.37 17.21
C TYR A 84 -0.72 1.96 17.57
N SER A 85 -0.77 3.26 17.87
CA SER A 85 -2.00 3.97 18.25
C SER A 85 -3.02 4.08 17.11
N GLU A 86 -2.57 3.97 15.86
CA GLU A 86 -3.40 3.99 14.66
C GLU A 86 -3.02 2.83 13.74
N GLY A 87 -3.91 2.52 12.80
CA GLY A 87 -3.67 1.54 11.75
C GLY A 87 -2.49 1.94 10.87
N HIS A 88 -1.88 0.94 10.24
CA HIS A 88 -0.61 1.10 9.53
C HIS A 88 -0.72 1.16 8.00
N LEU A 89 -1.94 1.13 7.46
CA LEU A 89 -2.22 1.21 6.03
C LEU A 89 -2.71 2.61 5.69
N ALA A 90 -1.79 3.57 5.59
CA ALA A 90 -2.12 4.96 5.30
C ALA A 90 -2.51 5.14 3.83
N ILE A 91 -3.54 5.95 3.59
CA ILE A 91 -3.91 6.38 2.23
C ILE A 91 -3.27 7.74 1.96
N LEU A 92 -2.41 7.82 0.95
CA LEU A 92 -1.80 9.07 0.51
C LEU A 92 -2.50 9.57 -0.75
N LYS A 93 -2.65 10.89 -0.88
CA LYS A 93 -3.17 11.56 -2.08
C LYS A 93 -2.26 12.74 -2.45
N GLY A 94 -2.39 13.25 -3.67
CA GLY A 94 -1.69 14.43 -4.12
C GLY A 94 -1.65 14.47 -5.64
N ASN A 95 -0.89 15.39 -6.24
CA ASN A 95 -0.86 15.48 -7.70
C ASN A 95 -0.31 14.19 -8.36
N LEU A 96 0.51 13.42 -7.64
CA LEU A 96 1.11 12.18 -8.13
C LEU A 96 0.17 10.96 -7.99
N ALA A 97 -0.84 11.05 -7.11
CA ALA A 97 -1.84 10.01 -6.85
C ALA A 97 -3.21 10.65 -6.58
N SER A 98 -3.87 11.16 -7.62
CA SER A 98 -5.13 11.91 -7.47
C SER A 98 -6.31 11.03 -7.04
N GLU A 99 -6.30 9.74 -7.40
CA GLU A 99 -7.30 8.77 -6.92
C GLU A 99 -6.86 8.13 -5.58
N GLY A 100 -5.58 8.24 -5.25
CA GLY A 100 -4.98 7.75 -4.01
C GLY A 100 -3.90 6.70 -4.23
N SER A 101 -3.24 6.33 -3.13
CA SER A 101 -2.25 5.27 -3.05
C SER A 101 -2.22 4.68 -1.63
N VAL A 102 -1.59 3.52 -1.46
CA VAL A 102 -1.52 2.81 -0.18
C VAL A 102 -0.07 2.75 0.29
N ALA A 103 0.18 3.28 1.48
CA ALA A 103 1.49 3.26 2.12
C ALA A 103 1.44 2.41 3.41
N LYS A 104 2.37 1.46 3.52
CA LYS A 104 2.58 0.74 4.78
C LYS A 104 3.54 1.54 5.64
N ILE A 105 3.06 2.08 6.76
CA ILE A 105 3.83 2.98 7.64
C ILE A 105 4.34 2.31 8.93
N SER A 106 4.15 0.99 9.07
CA SER A 106 4.74 0.22 10.18
C SER A 106 6.27 0.26 10.11
N GLY A 107 6.91 0.44 11.27
CA GLY A 107 8.37 0.40 11.38
C GLY A 107 9.11 1.59 10.74
N VAL A 108 8.39 2.59 10.23
CA VAL A 108 9.00 3.79 9.63
C VAL A 108 9.30 4.82 10.72
N LYS A 109 10.59 5.03 11.02
CA LYS A 109 11.03 6.00 12.06
C LYS A 109 10.70 7.44 11.69
N ASN A 110 10.92 7.81 10.43
CA ASN A 110 10.61 9.13 9.90
C ASN A 110 9.65 9.00 8.71
N PRO A 111 8.34 9.23 8.90
CA PRO A 111 7.34 9.06 7.86
C PRO A 111 7.30 10.24 6.85
N LEU A 112 8.47 10.78 6.50
CA LEU A 112 8.66 11.89 5.57
C LEU A 112 9.97 11.70 4.80
N ILE A 113 9.89 11.76 3.47
CA ILE A 113 11.05 11.85 2.60
C ILE A 113 10.76 12.79 1.42
N THR A 114 11.71 13.66 1.12
CA THR A 114 11.74 14.45 -0.12
C THR A 114 13.07 14.20 -0.79
N GLY A 115 13.04 13.83 -2.07
CA GLY A 115 14.24 13.42 -2.79
C GLY A 115 14.11 13.43 -4.30
N PRO A 116 15.23 13.29 -5.03
CA PRO A 116 15.21 13.20 -6.48
C PRO A 116 14.65 11.86 -6.95
N ALA A 117 13.85 11.89 -8.01
CA ALA A 117 13.24 10.72 -8.61
C ALA A 117 14.29 9.87 -9.34
N ARG A 118 14.22 8.55 -9.13
CA ARG A 118 14.93 7.52 -9.90
C ARG A 118 13.87 6.68 -10.61
N VAL A 119 13.71 6.86 -11.92
CA VAL A 119 12.54 6.38 -12.67
C VAL A 119 12.85 5.10 -13.43
N PHE A 120 12.00 4.09 -13.24
CA PHE A 120 12.11 2.78 -13.87
C PHE A 120 10.79 2.37 -14.49
N GLU A 121 10.88 1.80 -15.69
CA GLU A 121 9.74 1.36 -16.50
C GLU A 121 9.37 -0.11 -16.28
N SER A 122 10.14 -0.82 -15.44
CA SER A 122 9.85 -2.17 -14.99
C SER A 122 10.58 -2.53 -13.70
N GLU A 123 10.10 -3.55 -13.00
CA GLU A 123 10.77 -4.16 -11.83
C GLU A 123 12.23 -4.54 -12.14
N GLU A 124 12.47 -5.15 -13.31
CA GLU A 124 13.78 -5.67 -13.71
C GLU A 124 14.81 -4.54 -13.85
N ALA A 125 14.42 -3.41 -14.45
CA ALA A 125 15.29 -2.25 -14.60
C ALA A 125 15.62 -1.61 -13.24
N CYS A 126 14.62 -1.54 -12.34
CA CYS A 126 14.79 -1.05 -10.98
C CYS A 126 15.78 -1.94 -10.20
N LEU A 127 15.56 -3.26 -10.22
CA LEU A 127 16.43 -4.22 -9.55
C LEU A 127 17.87 -4.12 -10.04
N ALA A 128 18.09 -4.07 -11.35
CA ALA A 128 19.43 -3.93 -11.93
C ALA A 128 20.14 -2.66 -11.41
N ALA A 129 19.44 -1.52 -11.35
CA ALA A 129 20.02 -0.28 -10.85
C ALA A 129 20.38 -0.33 -9.35
N ILE A 130 19.57 -1.02 -8.54
CA ILE A 130 19.86 -1.22 -7.11
C ILE A 130 21.13 -2.08 -6.95
N LEU A 131 21.21 -3.20 -7.67
CA LEU A 131 22.35 -4.12 -7.60
C LEU A 131 23.66 -3.50 -8.14
N ASP A 132 23.55 -2.60 -9.12
CA ASP A 132 24.68 -1.82 -9.64
C ASP A 132 25.11 -0.66 -8.71
N GLY A 133 24.46 -0.47 -7.56
CA GLY A 133 24.78 0.61 -6.62
C GLY A 133 24.46 2.02 -7.15
N LYS A 134 23.52 2.13 -8.09
CA LYS A 134 23.12 3.42 -8.70
C LYS A 134 22.12 4.20 -7.83
N ILE A 135 21.48 3.53 -6.88
CA ILE A 135 20.57 4.13 -5.90
C ILE A 135 21.35 4.59 -4.68
N LYS A 136 21.02 5.79 -4.18
CA LYS A 136 21.67 6.43 -3.04
C LYS A 136 20.65 6.78 -1.96
N ALA A 137 21.13 6.95 -0.73
CA ALA A 137 20.32 7.50 0.36
C ALA A 137 19.75 8.87 -0.04
N GLY A 138 18.46 9.07 0.21
CA GLY A 138 17.68 10.24 -0.17
C GLY A 138 16.93 10.10 -1.49
N ASP A 139 17.20 9.07 -2.31
CA ASP A 139 16.47 8.87 -3.58
C ASP A 139 15.00 8.49 -3.36
N VAL A 140 14.14 8.90 -4.30
CA VAL A 140 12.76 8.41 -4.42
C VAL A 140 12.65 7.56 -5.69
N ILE A 141 12.58 6.25 -5.51
CA ILE A 141 12.50 5.27 -6.58
C ILE A 141 11.07 5.18 -7.09
N VAL A 142 10.88 5.36 -8.40
CA VAL A 142 9.60 5.28 -9.08
C VAL A 142 9.62 4.07 -10.00
N VAL A 143 8.84 3.03 -9.71
CA VAL A 143 8.66 1.89 -10.61
C VAL A 143 7.26 1.98 -11.20
N ARG A 144 7.17 2.27 -12.49
CA ARG A 144 5.89 2.56 -13.17
C ARG A 144 5.64 1.62 -14.35
N TYR A 145 4.40 1.63 -14.85
CA TYR A 145 3.88 0.65 -15.80
C TYR A 145 3.85 -0.77 -15.23
N GLU A 146 3.69 -0.88 -13.92
CA GLU A 146 3.47 -2.14 -13.19
C GLU A 146 2.05 -2.25 -12.65
N GLY A 147 1.18 -1.29 -13.00
CA GLY A 147 -0.23 -1.26 -12.63
C GLY A 147 -1.10 -2.32 -13.33
N PRO A 148 -2.42 -2.30 -13.06
CA PRO A 148 -3.37 -3.25 -13.64
C PRO A 148 -3.27 -3.38 -15.16
N GLN A 149 -3.22 -2.27 -15.90
CA GLN A 149 -3.12 -2.27 -17.37
C GLN A 149 -1.67 -2.24 -17.86
N GLY A 150 -0.77 -1.57 -17.14
CA GLY A 150 0.63 -1.39 -17.53
C GLY A 150 1.47 -2.67 -17.49
N GLY A 151 1.33 -3.47 -16.43
CA GLY A 151 2.13 -4.67 -16.20
C GLY A 151 1.94 -5.76 -17.27
N PRO A 152 0.72 -6.29 -17.49
CA PRO A 152 -0.55 -6.11 -16.78
C PRO A 152 -0.77 -7.17 -15.67
N GLY A 153 -1.66 -6.86 -14.73
CA GLY A 153 -2.01 -7.72 -13.60
C GLY A 153 -1.51 -7.23 -12.25
N MET A 154 -0.98 -6.00 -12.20
CA MET A 154 -0.57 -5.32 -10.97
C MET A 154 0.33 -6.20 -10.10
N ARG A 155 1.50 -6.62 -10.61
CA ARG A 155 2.33 -7.64 -9.94
C ARG A 155 2.82 -7.18 -8.57
N GLU A 156 3.03 -8.14 -7.68
CA GLU A 156 3.70 -7.90 -6.40
C GLU A 156 5.21 -8.01 -6.60
N MET A 157 5.92 -6.92 -6.33
CA MET A 157 7.36 -6.81 -6.47
C MET A 157 8.02 -6.98 -5.10
N LEU A 158 8.76 -8.08 -4.92
CA LEU A 158 9.55 -8.37 -3.72
C LEU A 158 11.04 -8.11 -3.96
N ALA A 159 11.51 -8.23 -5.19
CA ALA A 159 12.95 -8.16 -5.48
C ALA A 159 13.53 -6.76 -5.21
N PRO A 160 12.91 -5.63 -5.68
CA PRO A 160 13.45 -4.30 -5.40
C PRO A 160 13.50 -3.98 -3.90
N THR A 161 12.45 -4.36 -3.16
CA THR A 161 12.40 -4.06 -1.72
C THR A 161 13.43 -4.85 -0.93
N SER A 162 13.61 -6.13 -1.25
CA SER A 162 14.64 -6.98 -0.64
C SER A 162 16.05 -6.49 -0.96
N ALA A 163 16.30 -6.07 -2.21
CA ALA A 163 17.60 -5.56 -2.64
C ALA A 163 17.95 -4.23 -1.94
N ILE A 164 16.99 -3.33 -1.75
CA ILE A 164 17.17 -2.08 -1.00
C ILE A 164 17.53 -2.33 0.47
N ILE A 165 16.86 -3.29 1.12
CA ILE A 165 17.21 -3.69 2.48
C ILE A 165 18.64 -4.27 2.51
N GLY A 166 18.97 -5.16 1.57
CA GLY A 166 20.30 -5.75 1.47
C GLY A 166 21.42 -4.73 1.22
N ALA A 167 21.12 -3.65 0.51
CA ALA A 167 22.01 -2.51 0.29
C ALA A 167 22.12 -1.56 1.52
N GLY A 168 21.37 -1.81 2.60
CA GLY A 168 21.35 -0.97 3.80
C GLY A 168 20.60 0.35 3.63
N LEU A 169 19.76 0.48 2.60
CA LEU A 169 19.08 1.74 2.24
C LEU A 169 17.63 1.83 2.73
N GLY A 170 17.07 0.79 3.36
CA GLY A 170 15.64 0.68 3.70
C GLY A 170 15.04 1.86 4.48
N ASP A 171 15.80 2.48 5.39
CA ASP A 171 15.35 3.64 6.18
C ASP A 171 15.64 5.00 5.51
N SER A 172 16.24 5.00 4.31
CA SER A 172 16.82 6.21 3.68
C SER A 172 16.33 6.51 2.27
N VAL A 173 15.50 5.65 1.68
CA VAL A 173 14.90 5.87 0.35
C VAL A 173 13.38 5.76 0.40
N GLY A 174 12.71 6.37 -0.58
CA GLY A 174 11.28 6.20 -0.82
C GLY A 174 11.05 5.29 -2.02
N LEU A 175 10.07 4.39 -1.95
CA LEU A 175 9.67 3.55 -3.10
C LEU A 175 8.22 3.82 -3.43
N ILE A 176 7.94 4.16 -4.69
CA ILE A 176 6.58 4.37 -5.19
C ILE A 176 6.32 3.53 -6.45
N THR A 177 5.10 3.01 -6.58
CA THR A 177 4.68 2.27 -7.78
C THR A 177 3.18 2.34 -8.02
N ASP A 178 2.79 2.27 -9.30
CA ASP A 178 1.41 1.98 -9.72
C ASP A 178 1.05 0.50 -9.60
N GLY A 179 2.03 -0.39 -9.38
CA GLY A 179 1.87 -1.80 -9.05
C GLY A 179 1.74 -2.07 -7.54
N ARG A 180 2.30 -3.20 -7.08
CA ARG A 180 2.32 -3.60 -5.66
C ARG A 180 3.73 -3.92 -5.20
N PHE A 181 4.02 -3.63 -3.93
CA PHE A 181 5.21 -4.12 -3.25
C PHE A 181 4.83 -5.19 -2.24
N SER A 182 5.75 -6.13 -2.01
CA SER A 182 5.50 -7.17 -1.01
C SER A 182 5.58 -6.64 0.43
N GLY A 183 4.68 -7.13 1.28
CA GLY A 183 4.47 -6.65 2.64
C GLY A 183 5.61 -6.89 3.62
N GLY A 184 6.68 -7.59 3.21
CA GLY A 184 7.87 -7.89 4.01
C GLY A 184 8.87 -6.74 4.18
N THR A 185 8.55 -5.56 3.66
CA THR A 185 9.51 -4.44 3.55
C THR A 185 9.48 -3.51 4.76
N TYR A 186 10.66 -2.99 5.13
CA TYR A 186 10.86 -1.89 6.07
C TYR A 186 11.22 -0.62 5.26
N GLY A 187 10.60 0.52 5.59
CA GLY A 187 10.84 1.80 4.89
C GLY A 187 9.57 2.46 4.35
N MET A 188 9.73 3.60 3.68
CA MET A 188 8.63 4.34 3.06
C MET A 188 8.26 3.72 1.71
N VAL A 189 7.31 2.79 1.73
CA VAL A 189 6.87 2.03 0.54
C VAL A 189 5.41 2.34 0.22
N VAL A 190 5.19 2.84 -0.99
CA VAL A 190 3.89 3.27 -1.51
C VAL A 190 3.55 2.47 -2.75
N GLY A 191 2.46 1.70 -2.70
CA GLY A 191 1.91 1.00 -3.86
C GLY A 191 0.58 1.60 -4.29
N HIS A 192 -0.01 1.01 -5.33
CA HIS A 192 -1.35 1.35 -5.79
C HIS A 192 -1.50 2.82 -6.19
N VAL A 193 -0.44 3.47 -6.66
CA VAL A 193 -0.53 4.85 -7.16
C VAL A 193 -1.52 4.91 -8.31
N ALA A 194 -2.62 5.65 -8.11
CA ALA A 194 -3.71 5.78 -9.05
C ALA A 194 -3.98 7.26 -9.39
N PRO A 195 -4.20 7.61 -10.67
CA PRO A 195 -4.24 6.72 -11.85
C PRO A 195 -2.86 6.13 -12.22
N GLU A 196 -2.84 4.92 -12.78
CA GLU A 196 -1.60 4.24 -13.18
C GLU A 196 -0.92 4.90 -14.40
N ALA A 197 0.34 4.56 -14.67
CA ALA A 197 1.09 5.17 -15.75
C ALA A 197 0.53 4.84 -17.15
N ALA A 198 -0.03 3.65 -17.32
CA ALA A 198 -0.55 3.18 -18.61
C ALA A 198 -1.74 4.01 -19.13
N VAL A 199 -2.49 4.64 -18.22
CA VAL A 199 -3.65 5.50 -18.53
C VAL A 199 -3.33 6.99 -18.44
N GLY A 200 -2.04 7.35 -18.31
CA GLY A 200 -1.59 8.75 -18.29
C GLY A 200 -1.73 9.44 -16.94
N GLY A 201 -1.78 8.67 -15.85
CA GLY A 201 -1.65 9.23 -14.50
C GLY A 201 -0.34 10.01 -14.33
N THR A 202 -0.30 10.94 -13.36
CA THR A 202 0.86 11.81 -13.16
C THR A 202 2.17 11.04 -12.94
N ILE A 203 2.12 9.81 -12.42
CA ILE A 203 3.31 8.94 -12.30
C ILE A 203 3.98 8.64 -13.67
N ALA A 204 3.24 8.66 -14.78
CA ALA A 204 3.79 8.55 -16.14
C ALA A 204 4.58 9.79 -16.59
N LEU A 205 4.44 10.91 -15.89
CA LEU A 205 5.00 12.21 -16.25
C LEU A 205 6.25 12.57 -15.42
N VAL A 206 6.59 11.73 -14.44
CA VAL A 206 7.82 11.87 -13.66
C VAL A 206 9.03 11.67 -14.56
N HIS A 207 9.99 12.58 -14.47
CA HIS A 207 11.30 12.50 -15.11
C HIS A 207 12.39 12.26 -14.06
N GLU A 208 13.51 11.71 -14.52
CA GLU A 208 14.70 11.49 -13.68
C GLU A 208 15.14 12.79 -13.02
N GLY A 209 15.34 12.76 -11.70
CA GLY A 209 15.79 13.90 -10.91
C GLY A 209 14.69 14.87 -10.45
N ASP A 210 13.44 14.73 -10.90
CA ASP A 210 12.33 15.52 -10.35
C ASP A 210 12.23 15.32 -8.83
N SER A 211 11.94 16.38 -8.09
CA SER A 211 11.76 16.25 -6.63
C SER A 211 10.38 15.65 -6.33
N ILE A 212 10.34 14.60 -5.50
CA ILE A 212 9.12 13.97 -5.01
C ILE A 212 9.09 14.02 -3.48
N THR A 213 7.93 14.33 -2.92
CA THR A 213 7.66 14.28 -1.48
C THR A 213 6.68 13.17 -1.16
N ILE A 214 7.05 12.31 -0.21
CA ILE A 214 6.16 11.35 0.45
C ILE A 214 6.03 11.77 1.91
N ASP A 215 4.86 12.24 2.32
CA ASP A 215 4.57 12.66 3.69
C ASP A 215 3.35 11.91 4.21
N ALA A 216 3.58 10.88 5.03
CA ALA A 216 2.50 10.12 5.63
C ALA A 216 1.83 10.82 6.83
N ARG A 217 2.43 11.89 7.38
CA ARG A 217 1.78 12.72 8.41
C ARG A 217 0.72 13.61 7.78
N GLN A 218 1.05 14.23 6.65
CA GLN A 218 0.13 15.08 5.89
C GLN A 218 -0.75 14.27 4.92
N LYS A 219 -0.45 12.98 4.73
CA LYS A 219 -1.11 12.07 3.78
C LYS A 219 -0.94 12.52 2.34
N VAL A 220 0.25 13.03 2.03
CA VAL A 220 0.61 13.65 0.75
C VAL A 220 1.59 12.78 -0.03
N LEU A 221 1.29 12.59 -1.31
CA LEU A 221 2.22 12.09 -2.32
C LEU A 221 2.29 13.10 -3.48
N GLN A 222 3.40 13.84 -3.54
CA GLN A 222 3.54 15.03 -4.38
C GLN A 222 4.76 14.93 -5.29
N LEU A 223 4.55 15.25 -6.56
CA LEU A 223 5.59 15.60 -7.52
C LEU A 223 5.78 17.12 -7.49
N ASN A 224 6.97 17.58 -7.13
CA ASN A 224 7.31 19.00 -6.94
C ASN A 224 7.74 19.62 -8.28
N VAL A 225 6.80 19.64 -9.23
CA VAL A 225 6.96 20.23 -10.57
C VAL A 225 5.79 21.17 -10.80
N ASP A 226 6.05 22.32 -11.43
CA ASP A 226 5.03 23.33 -11.72
C ASP A 226 3.88 22.76 -12.57
N ASP A 227 2.64 23.18 -12.28
CA ASP A 227 1.46 22.69 -12.99
C ASP A 227 1.52 22.95 -14.50
N ALA A 228 2.10 24.08 -14.91
CA ALA A 228 2.29 24.42 -16.32
C ALA A 228 3.20 23.41 -17.05
N GLU A 229 4.27 22.97 -16.39
CA GLU A 229 5.18 21.94 -16.90
C GLU A 229 4.47 20.57 -16.95
N LEU A 230 3.70 20.21 -15.92
CA LEU A 230 2.92 18.97 -15.93
C LEU A 230 1.87 18.92 -17.04
N VAL A 231 1.23 20.05 -17.36
CA VAL A 231 0.33 20.17 -18.50
C VAL A 231 1.07 19.94 -19.82
N GLN A 232 2.26 20.53 -20.00
CA GLN A 232 3.07 20.32 -21.20
C GLN A 232 3.50 18.86 -21.35
N ARG A 233 4.01 18.23 -20.28
CA ARG A 233 4.37 16.80 -20.28
C ARG A 233 3.19 15.91 -20.62
N ARG A 234 2.00 16.22 -20.09
CA ARG A 234 0.77 15.47 -20.37
C ARG A 234 0.33 15.58 -21.83
N HIS A 235 0.51 16.74 -22.48
CA HIS A 235 0.24 16.89 -23.91
C HIS A 235 1.21 16.08 -24.80
N GLN A 236 2.43 15.83 -24.33
CA GLN A 236 3.44 15.04 -25.05
C GLN A 236 3.34 13.54 -24.76
N TRP A 237 2.65 13.16 -23.68
CA TRP A 237 2.48 11.77 -23.30
C TRP A 237 1.66 11.00 -24.34
N GLN A 238 2.12 9.81 -24.69
CA GLN A 238 1.41 8.88 -25.56
C GLN A 238 1.25 7.52 -24.87
N PRO A 239 0.08 6.87 -25.01
CA PRO A 239 -0.12 5.53 -24.49
C PRO A 239 0.89 4.55 -25.08
N ARG A 240 1.45 3.67 -24.24
CA ARG A 240 2.32 2.59 -24.71
C ARG A 240 1.49 1.47 -25.33
N GLN A 241 2.10 0.74 -26.28
CA GLN A 241 1.49 -0.47 -26.80
C GLN A 241 1.38 -1.53 -25.69
N PRO A 242 0.26 -2.26 -25.59
CA PRO A 242 0.11 -3.31 -24.60
C PRO A 242 1.19 -4.38 -24.75
N LYS A 243 1.85 -4.74 -23.63
CA LYS A 243 2.87 -5.79 -23.59
C LYS A 243 2.33 -7.15 -24.03
N TYR A 244 1.06 -7.42 -23.74
CA TYR A 244 0.35 -8.63 -24.15
C TYR A 244 -0.90 -8.25 -24.95
N PRO A 245 -0.82 -8.19 -26.30
CA PRO A 245 -1.94 -7.72 -27.13
C PRO A 245 -3.09 -8.72 -27.24
N ARG A 246 -2.90 -9.98 -26.81
CA ARG A 246 -3.88 -11.07 -26.90
C ARG A 246 -3.81 -11.98 -25.66
N GLY A 247 -4.69 -12.98 -25.59
CA GLY A 247 -4.72 -13.96 -24.50
C GLY A 247 -5.36 -13.41 -23.23
N VAL A 248 -5.21 -14.13 -22.12
CA VAL A 248 -5.84 -13.77 -20.84
C VAL A 248 -5.36 -12.40 -20.33
N LEU A 249 -4.08 -12.08 -20.46
CA LEU A 249 -3.52 -10.80 -20.03
C LEU A 249 -4.01 -9.63 -20.89
N GLY A 250 -4.15 -9.84 -22.21
CA GLY A 250 -4.77 -8.84 -23.09
C GLY A 250 -6.25 -8.61 -22.76
N LYS A 251 -7.00 -9.68 -22.45
CA LYS A 251 -8.39 -9.56 -21.96
C LYS A 251 -8.47 -8.82 -20.64
N TYR A 252 -7.59 -9.15 -19.68
CA TYR A 252 -7.54 -8.50 -18.38
C TYR A 252 -7.26 -7.01 -18.51
N ALA A 253 -6.17 -6.63 -19.19
CA ALA A 253 -5.80 -5.23 -19.38
C ALA A 253 -6.91 -4.41 -20.07
N LYS A 254 -7.73 -5.05 -20.92
CA LYS A 254 -8.85 -4.40 -21.60
C LYS A 254 -10.05 -4.12 -20.68
N LEU A 255 -10.25 -4.91 -19.63
CA LEU A 255 -11.44 -4.89 -18.78
C LEU A 255 -11.21 -4.36 -17.37
N VAL A 256 -9.96 -4.40 -16.90
CA VAL A 256 -9.63 -4.08 -15.51
C VAL A 256 -9.81 -2.58 -15.21
N SER A 257 -10.46 -2.29 -14.08
CA SER A 257 -10.61 -0.95 -13.51
C SER A 257 -9.35 -0.49 -12.77
N SER A 258 -9.36 0.77 -12.31
CA SER A 258 -8.28 1.33 -11.48
C SER A 258 -8.08 0.52 -10.19
N SER A 259 -6.85 0.54 -9.66
CA SER A 259 -6.55 -0.05 -8.35
C SER A 259 -7.34 0.62 -7.21
N SER A 260 -7.72 1.89 -7.37
CA SER A 260 -8.58 2.63 -6.43
C SER A 260 -9.99 2.05 -6.32
N LEU A 261 -10.42 1.28 -7.33
CA LEU A 261 -11.69 0.57 -7.41
C LEU A 261 -11.54 -0.94 -7.15
N GLY A 262 -10.36 -1.37 -6.70
CA GLY A 262 -10.06 -2.78 -6.41
C GLY A 262 -9.68 -3.61 -7.64
N ALA A 263 -9.37 -2.98 -8.78
CA ALA A 263 -8.99 -3.67 -10.02
C ALA A 263 -10.00 -4.76 -10.46
N VAL A 264 -11.29 -4.50 -10.25
CA VAL A 264 -12.38 -5.37 -10.74
C VAL A 264 -12.45 -5.35 -12.26
N THR A 265 -12.92 -6.44 -12.87
CA THR A 265 -12.95 -6.63 -14.33
C THR A 265 -14.35 -6.57 -14.93
N ASP A 266 -15.36 -6.21 -14.14
CA ASP A 266 -16.77 -6.22 -14.53
C ASP A 266 -17.52 -4.90 -14.29
N LEU A 267 -16.85 -3.89 -13.73
CA LEU A 267 -17.46 -2.63 -13.26
C LEU A 267 -18.42 -1.97 -14.26
N ASN A 268 -18.03 -1.93 -15.54
CA ASN A 268 -18.77 -1.27 -16.62
C ASN A 268 -19.06 -2.24 -17.77
N LEU A 269 -19.18 -3.54 -17.51
CA LEU A 269 -19.45 -4.53 -18.56
C LEU A 269 -20.89 -4.48 -19.08
N HIS A 270 -21.82 -3.99 -18.25
CA HIS A 270 -23.26 -3.98 -18.55
C HIS A 270 -23.90 -2.60 -18.39
N SER A 271 -23.10 -1.56 -18.19
CA SER A 271 -23.51 -0.16 -18.07
C SER A 271 -23.57 0.53 -19.43
#